data_AF-A0A1G6RXC1-F1
#
_entry.id   AF-A0A1G6RXC1-F1
#
_cell.length_a   1.000
_cell.length_b   1.000
_cell.length_c   1.000
_cell.angle_alpha   90.00
_cell.angle_beta   90.00
_cell.angle_gamma   90.00
#
_symmetry.space_group_name_H-M   'P 1'
#
loop_
_entity.id
_entity.type
_entity.pdbx_description
1 polymer ?
#
loop_
_entity_poly.entity_id
_entity_poly.type
_entity_poly.pdbx_seq_one_letter_code
_entity_poly.pdbx_strand_id
1 'polypeptide(L)'
;MPSKPPSPALPLPLLVSLGLPMRYLRALAAAIRRPYRSSIQVNAGRFELLPASCVQPKGNRSWRQRSCATWALRDRRDGRIVQWLPTEATRPHRSLGRALPARDAQAARRLQHALGLRKLTRASLPSHAEPATMRQAGKDRYGRPLWLSAEAGRAWLAMQRAAAREGIRLEAISGFRSVEYQAAIIRRKLKRGLGIEQILAINAAPGESEHHSGRALDMSCPGEPPAEVSFEHTPAFAWLQTKAGHFGFRLSYPRGNPFGIVYEPWHWCWHPPARGSLRQRGGD
;
A
#
# COMPACT_ATOMS: atom_id res chain seq x y z
N MET A 1 -2.44 27.98 45.09
CA MET A 1 -2.89 27.79 43.68
C MET A 1 -1.71 27.26 42.89
N PRO A 2 -1.58 25.94 42.64
CA PRO A 2 -0.49 25.45 41.82
C PRO A 2 -0.78 25.79 40.36
N SER A 3 0.12 26.58 39.77
CA SER A 3 0.14 26.97 38.37
C SER A 3 0.07 25.75 37.45
N LYS A 4 -0.90 25.76 36.54
CA LYS A 4 -1.05 24.77 35.46
C LYS A 4 0.26 24.67 34.65
N PRO A 5 0.82 23.48 34.42
CA PRO A 5 2.03 23.35 33.60
C PRO A 5 1.73 23.78 32.15
N PRO A 6 2.71 24.37 31.44
CA PRO A 6 2.51 24.81 30.06
C PRO A 6 2.17 23.61 29.17
N SER A 7 1.15 23.75 28.32
CA SER A 7 0.82 22.77 27.28
C SER A 7 2.02 22.51 26.38
N PRO A 8 2.35 21.25 26.03
CA PRO A 8 3.39 20.97 25.07
C PRO A 8 2.85 21.23 23.66
N ALA A 9 2.91 22.50 23.24
CA ALA A 9 2.81 22.81 21.83
C ALA A 9 4.08 22.28 21.13
N LEU A 10 3.98 21.18 20.40
CA LEU A 10 4.99 20.86 19.39
C LEU A 10 4.84 21.88 18.26
N PRO A 11 5.88 22.66 17.95
CA PRO A 11 5.73 23.81 17.09
C PRO A 11 5.71 23.36 15.62
N LEU A 12 4.77 23.90 14.84
CA LEU A 12 4.70 23.81 13.37
C LEU A 12 6.08 23.82 12.64
N PRO A 13 7.14 24.53 13.09
CA PRO A 13 8.48 24.45 12.50
C PRO A 13 9.11 23.06 12.40
N LEU A 14 8.74 22.08 13.24
CA LEU A 14 9.35 20.73 13.18
C LEU A 14 8.93 19.94 11.93
N LEU A 15 7.73 20.23 11.41
CA LEU A 15 7.23 19.65 10.16
C LEU A 15 7.82 20.38 8.93
N VAL A 16 8.11 21.67 9.04
CA VAL A 16 8.72 22.49 7.98
C VAL A 16 10.19 22.10 7.77
N SER A 17 10.90 21.68 8.83
CA SER A 17 12.29 21.18 8.77
C SER A 17 12.49 19.94 7.90
N LEU A 18 11.44 19.20 7.56
CA LEU A 18 11.51 17.99 6.73
C LEU A 18 11.60 18.29 5.21
N GLY A 19 11.57 19.56 4.80
CA GLY A 19 11.57 19.97 3.39
C GLY A 19 10.32 19.51 2.63
N LEU A 20 9.25 19.16 3.34
CA LEU A 20 8.02 18.64 2.75
C LEU A 20 7.13 19.79 2.24
N PRO A 21 6.60 19.72 1.01
CA PRO A 21 5.68 20.73 0.50
C PRO A 21 4.47 20.93 1.42
N MET A 22 4.03 22.18 1.63
CA MET A 22 2.98 22.58 2.59
C MET A 22 1.69 21.72 2.58
N ARG A 23 1.29 21.18 1.43
CA ARG A 23 0.12 20.29 1.33
C ARG A 23 0.31 18.93 2.03
N TYR A 24 1.53 18.40 2.08
CA TYR A 24 1.86 17.18 2.81
C TYR A 24 1.78 17.45 4.30
N LEU A 25 2.27 18.61 4.75
CA LEU A 25 2.12 19.05 6.14
C LEU A 25 0.65 19.14 6.54
N ARG A 26 -0.23 19.59 5.63
CA ARG A 26 -1.70 19.60 5.85
C ARG A 26 -2.32 18.21 5.91
N ALA A 27 -1.89 17.26 5.06
CA ALA A 27 -2.35 15.87 5.11
C ALA A 27 -1.90 15.14 6.37
N LEU A 28 -0.63 15.30 6.75
CA LEU A 28 -0.05 14.82 8.01
C LEU A 28 -0.82 15.41 9.21
N ALA A 29 -1.04 16.73 9.22
CA ALA A 29 -1.78 17.42 10.26
C ALA A 29 -3.25 17.00 10.37
N ALA A 30 -3.89 16.56 9.27
CA ALA A 30 -5.28 16.10 9.29
C ALA A 30 -5.44 14.65 9.78
N ALA A 31 -4.44 13.80 9.51
CA ALA A 31 -4.44 12.42 10.00
C ALA A 31 -4.17 12.34 11.51
N ILE A 32 -3.27 13.18 12.02
CA ILE A 32 -2.92 13.25 13.45
C ILE A 32 -4.12 13.69 14.32
N ARG A 33 -5.07 14.45 13.75
CA ARG A 33 -6.27 14.97 14.44
C ARG A 33 -7.42 13.98 14.63
N ARG A 34 -7.38 12.77 14.07
CA ARG A 34 -8.46 11.80 14.23
C ARG A 34 -8.25 10.99 15.52
N PRO A 35 -9.25 10.87 16.42
CA PRO A 35 -9.12 10.01 17.59
C PRO A 35 -8.74 8.61 17.13
N TYR A 36 -7.66 8.08 17.72
CA TYR A 36 -7.04 6.75 17.56
C TYR A 36 -7.76 5.79 16.60
N ARG A 37 -7.79 6.10 15.30
CA ARG A 37 -8.19 5.13 14.27
C ARG A 37 -6.92 4.47 13.81
N SER A 38 -6.55 3.41 14.52
CA SER A 38 -5.39 2.52 14.36
C SER A 38 -5.18 1.90 12.96
N SER A 39 -5.84 2.42 11.92
CA SER A 39 -6.03 1.76 10.63
C SER A 39 -5.83 2.66 9.42
N ILE A 40 -5.13 3.80 9.54
CA ILE A 40 -4.80 4.68 8.40
C ILE A 40 -3.30 4.83 8.23
N GLN A 41 -2.81 4.61 7.02
CA GLN A 41 -1.48 5.04 6.56
C GLN A 41 -1.63 6.28 5.67
N VAL A 42 -0.70 7.23 5.78
CA VAL A 42 -0.68 8.46 4.97
C VAL A 42 0.61 8.51 4.17
N ASN A 43 0.50 8.61 2.85
CA ASN A 43 1.62 8.73 1.94
C ASN A 43 1.94 10.21 1.68
N ALA A 44 3.21 10.59 1.86
CA ALA A 44 3.67 11.96 1.77
C ALA A 44 5.02 12.08 1.03
N GLY A 45 5.02 11.72 -0.26
CA GLY A 45 6.24 11.74 -1.08
C GLY A 45 7.28 10.76 -0.51
N ARG A 46 8.45 11.28 -0.12
CA ARG A 46 9.53 10.48 0.48
C ARG A 46 9.11 9.80 1.79
N PHE A 47 8.16 10.38 2.52
CA PHE A 47 7.80 9.91 3.84
C PHE A 47 6.40 9.33 3.87
N GLU A 48 6.11 8.56 4.91
CA GLU A 48 4.76 8.12 5.26
C GLU A 48 4.55 8.19 6.76
N LEU A 49 3.30 8.42 7.16
CA LEU A 49 2.86 8.22 8.54
C LEU A 49 2.15 6.89 8.68
N LEU A 50 2.56 6.15 9.69
CA LEU A 50 1.95 4.90 10.11
C LEU A 50 1.45 5.04 11.55
N PRO A 51 0.36 4.35 11.93
CA PRO A 51 0.02 4.20 13.33
C PRO A 51 1.20 3.52 14.05
N ALA A 52 1.65 4.08 15.17
CA ALA A 52 2.76 3.53 15.93
C ALA A 52 2.50 2.08 16.37
N SER A 53 1.22 1.71 16.58
CA SER A 53 0.80 0.34 16.87
C SER A 53 1.09 -0.65 15.73
N CYS A 54 1.20 -0.18 14.49
CA CYS A 54 1.48 -0.98 13.29
C CYS A 54 2.97 -1.12 12.97
N VAL A 55 3.85 -0.44 13.69
CA VAL A 55 5.29 -0.44 13.44
C VAL A 55 5.99 -1.30 14.47
N GLN A 56 6.81 -2.25 14.01
CA GLN A 56 7.70 -3.04 14.87
C GLN A 56 9.03 -2.30 15.08
N PRO A 57 9.34 -1.82 16.29
CA PRO A 57 10.60 -1.14 16.61
C PRO A 57 11.79 -2.09 16.51
N LYS A 58 12.97 -1.52 16.20
CA LYS A 58 14.26 -2.21 16.34
C LYS A 58 15.01 -1.65 17.55
N GLY A 59 15.29 -2.51 18.54
CA GLY A 59 16.05 -2.16 19.74
C GLY A 59 15.26 -1.44 20.84
N ASN A 60 15.76 -1.54 22.08
CA ASN A 60 15.06 -1.13 23.31
C ASN A 60 14.68 0.37 23.34
N ARG A 61 15.55 1.25 22.83
CA ARG A 61 15.27 2.69 22.75
C ARG A 61 14.04 2.98 21.88
N SER A 62 13.94 2.31 20.73
CA SER A 62 12.82 2.50 19.82
C SER A 62 11.51 1.94 20.38
N TRP A 63 11.58 0.89 21.23
CA TRP A 63 10.41 0.38 21.96
C TRP A 63 9.85 1.41 22.95
N ARG A 64 10.72 2.05 23.74
CA ARG A 64 10.32 3.13 24.67
C ARG A 64 9.73 4.34 23.95
N GLN A 65 10.27 4.68 22.77
CA GLN A 65 9.73 5.77 21.97
C GLN A 65 8.35 5.43 21.38
N ARG A 66 8.15 4.19 20.92
CA ARG A 66 6.86 3.71 20.41
C ARG A 66 5.77 3.74 21.48
N SER A 67 6.07 3.33 22.72
CA SER A 67 5.06 3.28 23.79
C SER A 67 4.45 4.65 24.13
N CYS A 68 5.17 5.73 23.83
CA CYS A 68 4.71 7.10 24.04
C CYS A 68 4.22 7.78 22.76
N ALA A 69 4.09 7.02 21.65
CA ALA A 69 3.79 7.57 20.34
C ALA A 69 2.49 7.02 19.76
N THR A 70 1.82 7.86 18.99
CA THR A 70 0.61 7.48 18.24
C THR A 70 0.93 7.26 16.77
N TRP A 71 1.92 8.00 16.25
CA TRP A 71 2.34 7.94 14.87
C TRP A 71 3.83 7.68 14.76
N ALA A 72 4.22 7.05 13.67
CA ALA A 72 5.60 6.87 13.26
C ALA A 72 5.76 7.48 11.86
N LEU A 73 6.68 8.44 11.74
CA LEU A 73 7.13 8.97 10.47
C LEU A 73 8.24 8.06 9.95
N ARG A 74 8.00 7.41 8.80
CA ARG A 74 8.94 6.49 8.16
C ARG A 74 9.45 7.09 6.85
N ASP A 75 10.75 6.95 6.59
CA ASP A 75 11.33 7.20 5.27
C ASP A 75 11.07 5.98 4.39
N ARG A 76 10.42 6.18 3.24
CA ARG A 76 10.02 5.08 2.35
C ARG A 76 11.19 4.50 1.55
N ARG A 77 12.34 5.17 1.53
CA ARG A 77 13.52 4.73 0.77
C ARG A 77 14.27 3.58 1.43
N ASP A 78 14.37 3.64 2.75
CA ASP A 78 15.14 2.69 3.58
C ASP A 78 14.30 2.03 4.69
N GLY A 79 13.05 2.48 4.88
CA GLY A 79 12.14 1.96 5.90
C GLY A 79 12.47 2.43 7.32
N ARG A 80 13.41 3.37 7.48
CA ARG A 80 13.83 3.87 8.80
C ARG A 80 12.73 4.73 9.42
N ILE A 81 12.47 4.52 10.70
CA ILE A 81 11.64 5.46 11.47
C ILE A 81 12.46 6.72 11.73
N VAL A 82 12.01 7.81 11.14
CA VAL A 82 12.61 9.15 11.26
C VAL A 82 12.21 9.76 12.60
N GLN A 83 10.93 9.62 12.96
CA GLN A 83 10.40 10.22 14.18
C GLN A 83 9.18 9.46 14.72
N TRP A 84 9.08 9.39 16.04
CA TRP A 84 7.90 8.97 16.77
C TRP A 84 7.14 10.21 17.24
N LEU A 85 5.83 10.28 16.98
CA LEU A 85 5.01 11.47 17.18
C LEU A 85 3.83 11.21 18.14
N PRO A 86 3.61 12.04 19.18
CA PRO A 86 2.43 11.97 20.04
C PRO A 86 1.18 12.58 19.37
N THR A 87 -0.02 12.27 19.88
CA THR A 87 -1.31 12.78 19.34
C THR A 87 -1.50 14.30 19.53
N GLU A 88 -0.91 14.89 20.56
CA GLU A 88 -1.24 16.25 21.03
C GLU A 88 -0.76 17.40 20.14
N ALA A 89 0.04 17.10 19.11
CA ALA A 89 0.50 18.07 18.14
C ALA A 89 -0.48 18.15 16.95
N THR A 90 -1.53 19.00 16.99
CA THR A 90 -2.11 19.69 15.80
C THR A 90 -3.42 20.48 16.04
N ARG A 91 -3.38 21.81 15.85
CA ARG A 91 -4.54 22.68 15.53
C ARG A 91 -4.57 22.99 14.01
N PRO A 92 -5.73 23.37 13.42
CA PRO A 92 -6.00 23.18 11.99
C PRO A 92 -5.56 24.35 11.11
N HIS A 93 -5.18 24.05 9.85
CA HIS A 93 -5.41 24.99 8.73
C HIS A 93 -6.22 24.27 7.65
N ARG A 94 -7.39 24.84 7.32
CA ARG A 94 -8.29 24.36 6.26
C ARG A 94 -7.63 24.57 4.90
N SER A 95 -7.47 23.48 4.16
CA SER A 95 -7.46 23.31 2.69
C SER A 95 -6.57 22.11 2.32
N LEU A 96 -7.19 20.92 2.30
CA LEU A 96 -6.58 19.67 1.84
C LEU A 96 -6.56 19.67 0.30
N GLY A 97 -5.39 19.92 -0.28
CA GLY A 97 -5.18 19.83 -1.72
C GLY A 97 -5.04 18.38 -2.17
N ARG A 98 -5.77 18.01 -3.23
CA ARG A 98 -5.54 16.82 -4.06
C ARG A 98 -4.05 16.48 -4.14
N ALA A 99 -3.67 15.23 -3.81
CA ALA A 99 -2.41 14.67 -4.28
C ALA A 99 -2.41 14.82 -5.81
N LEU A 100 -1.38 15.44 -6.38
CA LEU A 100 -1.31 15.68 -7.83
C LEU A 100 -0.68 14.44 -8.47
N PRO A 101 -1.44 13.63 -9.23
CA PRO A 101 -0.93 12.40 -9.86
C PRO A 101 0.29 12.66 -10.78
N ALA A 102 0.42 13.87 -11.32
CA ALA A 102 1.51 14.25 -12.21
C ALA A 102 2.91 14.20 -11.56
N ARG A 103 3.01 14.48 -10.25
CA ARG A 103 4.32 14.44 -9.55
C ARG A 103 4.80 13.01 -9.30
N ASP A 104 3.88 12.11 -9.03
CA ASP A 104 4.18 10.69 -8.78
C ASP A 104 4.64 10.01 -10.06
N ALA A 105 4.01 10.31 -11.20
CA ALA A 105 4.42 9.80 -12.51
C ALA A 105 5.83 10.28 -12.92
N GLN A 106 6.18 11.55 -12.67
CA GLN A 106 7.53 12.05 -12.96
C GLN A 106 8.58 11.47 -12.01
N ALA A 107 8.25 11.29 -10.73
CA ALA A 107 9.11 10.61 -9.76
C ALA A 107 9.37 9.15 -10.16
N ALA A 108 8.33 8.42 -10.56
CA ALA A 108 8.45 7.06 -11.08
C ALA A 108 9.37 7.00 -12.31
N ARG A 109 9.20 7.88 -13.30
CA ARG A 109 10.08 7.95 -14.48
C ARG A 109 11.54 8.23 -14.12
N ARG A 110 11.81 9.12 -13.17
CA ARG A 110 13.17 9.37 -12.67
C ARG A 110 13.78 8.13 -12.02
N LEU A 111 12.99 7.38 -11.26
CA LEU A 111 13.44 6.11 -10.68
C LEU A 111 13.69 5.06 -11.76
N GLN A 112 12.81 4.92 -12.75
CA GLN A 112 13.03 4.02 -13.89
C GLN A 112 14.34 4.35 -14.62
N HIS A 113 14.59 5.64 -14.89
CA HIS A 113 15.85 6.09 -15.50
C HIS A 113 17.07 5.76 -14.62
N ALA A 114 17.01 6.05 -13.32
CA ALA A 114 18.10 5.76 -12.39
C ALA A 114 18.39 4.26 -12.23
N LEU A 115 17.43 3.39 -12.58
CA LEU A 115 17.56 1.94 -12.58
C LEU A 115 17.99 1.37 -13.93
N GLY A 116 18.21 2.22 -14.94
CA GLY A 116 18.57 1.77 -16.29
C GLY A 116 17.43 1.10 -17.06
N LEU A 117 16.17 1.25 -16.63
CA LEU A 117 15.02 0.56 -17.22
C LEU A 117 14.55 1.19 -18.57
N ARG A 118 15.47 1.69 -19.41
CA ARG A 118 15.09 2.36 -20.67
C ARG A 118 14.29 1.40 -21.57
N LYS A 119 13.23 1.95 -22.20
CA LYS A 119 12.24 1.34 -23.10
C LYS A 119 12.64 -0.07 -23.59
N LEU A 120 12.29 -1.09 -22.82
CA LEU A 120 12.02 -2.39 -23.43
C LEU A 120 10.78 -2.22 -24.31
N THR A 121 10.81 -2.77 -25.52
CA THR A 121 9.76 -2.72 -26.56
C THR A 121 8.54 -3.56 -26.21
N ARG A 122 8.12 -3.51 -24.95
CA ARG A 122 7.01 -4.26 -24.41
C ARG A 122 5.78 -3.37 -24.35
N ALA A 123 4.59 -3.94 -24.50
CA ALA A 123 3.35 -3.24 -24.22
C ALA A 123 3.45 -2.63 -22.82
N SER A 124 3.45 -1.30 -22.75
CA SER A 124 3.62 -0.59 -21.48
C SER A 124 2.44 -0.90 -20.57
N LEU A 125 2.73 -1.39 -19.36
CA LEU A 125 1.72 -1.51 -18.32
C LEU A 125 1.13 -0.12 -18.01
N PRO A 126 -0.16 -0.02 -17.66
CA PRO A 126 -0.75 1.23 -17.24
C PRO A 126 -0.02 1.83 -16.03
N SER A 127 0.06 3.17 -15.98
CA SER A 127 0.63 3.83 -14.80
C SER A 127 -0.37 3.85 -13.65
N HIS A 128 0.12 3.62 -12.43
CA HIS A 128 -0.67 3.61 -11.21
C HIS A 128 -0.16 4.67 -10.23
N ALA A 129 -1.03 5.63 -9.89
CA ALA A 129 -0.77 6.62 -8.85
C ALA A 129 -0.91 6.00 -7.46
N GLU A 130 -0.13 6.52 -6.51
CA GLU A 130 -0.26 6.13 -5.11
C GLU A 130 -1.40 6.88 -4.42
N PRO A 131 -2.31 6.19 -3.72
CA PRO A 131 -3.29 6.88 -2.89
C PRO A 131 -2.61 7.67 -1.78
N ALA A 132 -3.10 8.90 -1.53
CA ALA A 132 -2.62 9.72 -0.41
C ALA A 132 -2.87 9.05 0.95
N THR A 133 -3.91 8.22 1.05
CA THR A 133 -4.26 7.50 2.27
C THR A 133 -4.63 6.06 1.97
N MET A 134 -4.22 5.19 2.87
CA MET A 134 -4.43 3.76 2.83
C MET A 134 -5.13 3.30 4.11
N ARG A 135 -5.85 2.18 4.04
CA ARG A 135 -6.56 1.57 5.17
C ARG A 135 -5.96 0.22 5.50
N GLN A 136 -5.84 -0.05 6.80
CA GLN A 136 -5.48 -1.38 7.24
C GLN A 136 -6.65 -2.34 6.97
N ALA A 137 -6.35 -3.46 6.32
CA ALA A 137 -7.30 -4.47 5.90
C ALA A 137 -6.95 -5.85 6.50
N GLY A 138 -6.50 -5.85 7.76
CA GLY A 138 -6.03 -7.04 8.49
C GLY A 138 -4.51 -7.13 8.52
N LYS A 139 -4.00 -8.37 8.49
CA LYS A 139 -2.58 -8.69 8.43
C LYS A 139 -2.31 -9.61 7.24
N ASP A 140 -1.11 -9.54 6.70
CA ASP A 140 -0.62 -10.55 5.77
C ASP A 140 -0.19 -11.83 6.51
N ARG A 141 0.17 -12.87 5.76
CA ARG A 141 0.59 -14.17 6.29
C ARG A 141 1.83 -14.11 7.20
N TYR A 142 2.59 -13.03 7.14
CA TYR A 142 3.76 -12.79 8.00
C TYR A 142 3.42 -11.94 9.24
N GLY A 143 2.13 -11.69 9.48
CA GLY A 143 1.64 -10.90 10.61
C GLY A 143 1.85 -9.39 10.46
N ARG A 144 2.27 -8.91 9.29
CA ARG A 144 2.48 -7.48 9.03
C ARG A 144 1.14 -6.82 8.67
N PRO A 145 0.92 -5.53 9.01
CA PRO A 145 -0.28 -4.82 8.60
C PRO A 145 -0.47 -4.86 7.08
N LEU A 146 -1.65 -5.30 6.63
CA LEU A 146 -2.03 -5.28 5.23
C LEU A 146 -2.67 -3.93 4.89
N TRP A 147 -2.11 -3.21 3.93
CA TRP A 147 -2.61 -1.90 3.51
C TRP A 147 -3.28 -1.97 2.14
N LEU A 148 -4.53 -1.51 2.06
CA LEU A 148 -5.30 -1.41 0.83
C LEU A 148 -6.04 -0.06 0.75
N SER A 149 -6.40 0.36 -0.46
CA SER A 149 -7.33 1.47 -0.64
C SER A 149 -8.62 1.17 0.13
N ALA A 150 -9.36 2.20 0.55
CA ALA A 150 -10.49 2.00 1.43
C ALA A 150 -11.56 1.06 0.83
N GLU A 151 -11.78 1.13 -0.48
CA GLU A 151 -12.75 0.30 -1.21
C GLU A 151 -12.25 -1.12 -1.41
N ALA A 152 -11.03 -1.30 -1.93
CA ALA A 152 -10.42 -2.62 -2.11
C ALA A 152 -10.29 -3.35 -0.76
N GLY A 153 -9.97 -2.64 0.33
CA GLY A 153 -9.91 -3.21 1.67
C GLY A 153 -11.26 -3.73 2.17
N ARG A 154 -12.36 -3.02 1.91
CA ARG A 154 -13.71 -3.51 2.25
C ARG A 154 -14.08 -4.73 1.42
N ALA A 155 -13.78 -4.70 0.12
CA ALA A 155 -14.03 -5.81 -0.80
C ALA A 155 -13.24 -7.05 -0.38
N TRP A 156 -11.95 -6.90 -0.06
CA TRP A 156 -11.08 -7.97 0.44
C TRP A 156 -11.65 -8.63 1.69
N LEU A 157 -12.01 -7.83 2.70
CA LEU A 157 -12.57 -8.37 3.94
C LEU A 157 -13.92 -9.06 3.73
N ALA A 158 -14.72 -8.63 2.75
CA ALA A 158 -15.96 -9.30 2.38
C ALA A 158 -15.68 -10.63 1.66
N MET A 159 -14.75 -10.64 0.71
CA MET A 159 -14.33 -11.84 -0.04
C MET A 159 -13.74 -12.90 0.89
N GLN A 160 -12.83 -12.50 1.78
CA GLN A 160 -12.22 -13.41 2.75
C GLN A 160 -13.26 -14.05 3.69
N ARG A 161 -14.26 -13.28 4.14
CA ARG A 161 -15.38 -13.81 4.94
C ARG A 161 -16.30 -14.74 4.16
N ALA A 162 -16.56 -14.46 2.89
CA ALA A 162 -17.38 -15.32 2.04
C ALA A 162 -16.69 -16.66 1.79
N ALA A 163 -15.41 -16.64 1.39
CA ALA A 163 -14.59 -17.84 1.23
C ALA A 163 -14.60 -18.69 2.51
N ALA A 164 -14.40 -18.07 3.68
CA ALA A 164 -14.36 -18.77 4.96
C ALA A 164 -15.67 -19.51 5.30
N ARG A 165 -16.83 -18.98 4.91
CA ARG A 165 -18.13 -19.65 5.12
C ARG A 165 -18.29 -20.90 4.26
N GLU A 166 -17.55 -20.98 3.15
CA GLU A 166 -17.52 -22.13 2.25
C GLU A 166 -16.31 -23.04 2.54
N GLY A 167 -15.69 -22.91 3.71
CA GLY A 167 -14.53 -23.71 4.12
C GLY A 167 -13.22 -23.33 3.43
N ILE A 168 -13.20 -22.27 2.61
CA ILE A 168 -12.01 -21.81 1.88
C ILE A 168 -11.27 -20.73 2.69
N ARG A 169 -9.98 -20.95 2.94
CA ARG A 169 -9.11 -20.00 3.65
C ARG A 169 -8.22 -19.25 2.67
N LEU A 170 -8.42 -17.93 2.60
CA LEU A 170 -7.59 -17.02 1.80
C LEU A 170 -6.62 -16.23 2.69
N GLU A 171 -5.34 -16.30 2.36
CA GLU A 171 -4.26 -15.55 3.02
C GLU A 171 -3.75 -14.44 2.10
N ALA A 172 -3.57 -13.23 2.63
CA ALA A 172 -2.88 -12.18 1.92
C ALA A 172 -1.35 -12.35 2.08
N ILE A 173 -0.61 -12.29 0.99
CA ILE A 173 0.87 -12.26 0.99
C ILE A 173 1.35 -10.81 0.99
N SER A 174 0.78 -9.99 0.11
CA SER A 174 1.21 -8.61 -0.10
C SER A 174 0.05 -7.73 -0.59
N GLY A 175 0.04 -6.46 -0.18
CA GLY A 175 -0.97 -5.46 -0.55
C GLY A 175 -0.32 -4.23 -1.18
N PHE A 176 -0.62 -3.04 -0.68
CA PHE A 176 0.00 -1.81 -1.18
C PHE A 176 1.52 -1.84 -1.12
N ARG A 177 2.11 -1.34 -2.20
CA ARG A 177 3.54 -1.24 -2.40
C ARG A 177 3.85 0.12 -2.98
N SER A 178 4.72 0.90 -2.34
CA SER A 178 5.13 2.19 -2.89
C SER A 178 6.04 2.04 -4.11
N VAL A 179 6.12 3.08 -4.93
CA VAL A 179 7.03 3.23 -6.08
C VAL A 179 8.48 3.10 -5.61
N GLU A 180 8.86 3.72 -4.49
CA GLU A 180 10.22 3.58 -3.92
C GLU A 180 10.51 2.16 -3.45
N TYR A 181 9.53 1.47 -2.87
CA TYR A 181 9.72 0.08 -2.45
C TYR A 181 9.87 -0.85 -3.67
N GLN A 182 9.07 -0.64 -4.73
CA GLN A 182 9.23 -1.36 -6.00
C GLN A 182 10.63 -1.11 -6.61
N ALA A 183 11.10 0.14 -6.62
CA ALA A 183 12.45 0.48 -7.03
C ALA A 183 13.52 -0.20 -6.15
N ALA A 184 13.27 -0.38 -4.86
CA ALA A 184 14.17 -1.12 -3.96
C ALA A 184 14.21 -2.64 -4.27
N ILE A 185 13.07 -3.26 -4.64
CA ILE A 185 13.03 -4.66 -5.11
C ILE A 185 13.91 -4.81 -6.34
N ILE A 186 13.72 -3.96 -7.35
CA ILE A 186 14.47 -4.01 -8.60
C ILE A 186 15.97 -3.80 -8.34
N ARG A 187 16.36 -2.82 -7.50
CA ARG A 187 17.77 -2.63 -7.11
C ARG A 187 18.38 -3.88 -6.49
N ARG A 188 17.66 -4.58 -5.63
CA ARG A 188 18.16 -5.82 -5.01
C ARG A 188 18.36 -6.92 -6.06
N LYS A 189 17.48 -7.02 -7.05
CA LYS A 189 17.62 -8.01 -8.14
C LYS A 189 18.78 -7.69 -9.08
N LEU A 190 18.95 -6.43 -9.45
CA LEU A 190 20.11 -5.97 -10.23
C LEU A 190 21.43 -6.25 -9.48
N LYS A 191 21.48 -5.95 -8.17
CA LYS A 191 22.65 -6.26 -7.32
C LYS A 191 22.95 -7.77 -7.20
N ARG A 192 21.94 -8.63 -7.42
CA ARG A 192 22.10 -10.09 -7.48
C ARG A 192 22.51 -10.59 -8.87
N GLY A 193 22.73 -9.70 -9.84
CA GLY A 193 23.16 -10.04 -11.20
C GLY A 193 22.04 -10.40 -12.16
N LEU A 194 20.76 -10.21 -11.80
CA LEU A 194 19.66 -10.49 -12.72
C LEU A 194 19.59 -9.41 -13.82
N GLY A 195 19.36 -9.83 -15.06
CA GLY A 195 19.18 -8.93 -16.19
C GLY A 195 17.87 -8.14 -16.11
N ILE A 196 17.84 -6.94 -16.71
CA ILE A 196 16.66 -6.06 -16.68
C ILE A 196 15.43 -6.76 -17.28
N GLU A 197 15.58 -7.48 -18.39
CA GLU A 197 14.48 -8.21 -19.03
C GLU A 197 13.91 -9.31 -18.12
N GLN A 198 14.78 -10.08 -17.46
CA GLN A 198 14.37 -11.10 -16.49
C GLN A 198 13.62 -10.48 -15.32
N ILE A 199 14.08 -9.33 -14.82
CA ILE A 199 13.41 -8.60 -13.75
C ILE A 199 12.04 -8.10 -14.21
N LEU A 200 11.94 -7.52 -15.41
CA LEU A 200 10.70 -6.94 -15.92
C LEU A 200 9.70 -7.99 -16.42
N ALA A 201 10.13 -9.24 -16.64
CA ALA A 201 9.22 -10.37 -16.87
C ALA A 201 8.41 -10.72 -15.60
N ILE A 202 9.02 -10.58 -14.42
CA ILE A 202 8.44 -10.99 -13.13
C ILE A 202 8.05 -9.82 -12.22
N ASN A 203 8.43 -8.59 -12.57
CA ASN A 203 8.13 -7.40 -11.78
C ASN A 203 7.85 -6.20 -12.68
N ALA A 204 6.68 -5.60 -12.50
CA ALA A 204 6.38 -4.31 -13.12
C ALA A 204 7.39 -3.22 -12.72
N ALA A 205 7.67 -2.28 -13.62
CA ALA A 205 8.55 -1.15 -13.33
C ALA A 205 7.94 -0.24 -12.23
N PRO A 206 8.75 0.58 -11.54
CA PRO A 206 8.22 1.56 -10.59
C PRO A 206 7.27 2.52 -11.31
N GLY A 207 6.05 2.68 -10.79
CA GLY A 207 4.97 3.46 -11.41
C GLY A 207 4.02 2.65 -12.29
N GLU A 208 4.33 1.38 -12.58
CA GLU A 208 3.55 0.48 -13.44
C GLU A 208 3.01 -0.75 -12.69
N SER A 209 3.32 -0.89 -11.40
CA SER A 209 2.74 -1.95 -10.57
C SER A 209 1.35 -1.59 -10.08
N GLU A 210 0.38 -2.49 -10.25
CA GLU A 210 -0.98 -2.30 -9.70
C GLU A 210 -1.00 -2.16 -8.17
N HIS A 211 0.00 -2.72 -7.46
CA HIS A 211 0.14 -2.54 -6.01
C HIS A 211 0.32 -1.08 -5.59
N HIS A 212 0.81 -0.20 -6.48
CA HIS A 212 0.88 1.23 -6.22
C HIS A 212 -0.50 1.84 -5.99
N SER A 213 -1.52 1.33 -6.69
CA SER A 213 -2.88 1.83 -6.56
C SER A 213 -3.54 1.46 -5.23
N GLY A 214 -2.94 0.55 -4.46
CA GLY A 214 -3.55 0.00 -3.26
C GLY A 214 -4.77 -0.89 -3.54
N ARG A 215 -4.98 -1.32 -4.78
CA ARG A 215 -6.10 -2.19 -5.19
C ARG A 215 -5.67 -3.63 -5.47
N ALA A 216 -4.38 -3.87 -5.70
CA ALA A 216 -3.85 -5.20 -5.93
C ALA A 216 -3.47 -5.90 -4.62
N LEU A 217 -3.63 -7.22 -4.64
CA LEU A 217 -3.33 -8.10 -3.53
C LEU A 217 -2.78 -9.42 -4.08
N ASP A 218 -1.68 -9.87 -3.48
CA ASP A 218 -1.14 -11.21 -3.71
C ASP A 218 -1.79 -12.17 -2.69
N MET A 219 -2.42 -13.24 -3.18
CA MET A 219 -3.15 -14.23 -2.38
C MET A 219 -2.47 -15.59 -2.37
N SER A 220 -2.72 -16.34 -1.29
CA SER A 220 -2.41 -17.75 -1.14
C SER A 220 -3.46 -18.42 -0.25
N CYS A 221 -3.20 -19.65 0.16
CA CYS A 221 -3.95 -20.36 1.17
C CYS A 221 -3.00 -21.10 2.14
N PRO A 222 -3.49 -21.56 3.31
CA PRO A 222 -2.68 -22.33 4.23
C PRO A 222 -2.03 -23.54 3.56
N GLY A 223 -0.77 -23.81 3.89
CA GLY A 223 0.01 -24.91 3.29
C GLY A 223 0.71 -24.55 1.99
N GLU A 224 0.33 -23.47 1.31
CA GLU A 224 0.95 -23.10 0.04
C GLU A 224 2.14 -22.12 0.19
N PRO A 225 3.17 -22.28 -0.66
CA PRO A 225 4.20 -21.26 -0.84
C PRO A 225 3.64 -19.91 -1.29
N PRO A 226 4.28 -18.79 -0.89
CA PRO A 226 3.84 -17.45 -1.30
C PRO A 226 4.28 -17.15 -2.74
N ALA A 227 3.33 -16.68 -3.55
CA ALA A 227 3.59 -16.18 -4.90
C ALA A 227 4.27 -17.23 -5.81
N GLU A 228 3.77 -18.46 -5.74
CA GLU A 228 4.20 -19.58 -6.58
C GLU A 228 3.05 -20.07 -7.46
N VAL A 229 3.40 -20.66 -8.60
CA VAL A 229 2.43 -21.17 -9.58
C VAL A 229 1.58 -22.31 -8.99
N SER A 230 2.12 -23.07 -8.02
CA SER A 230 1.42 -24.18 -7.35
C SER A 230 0.05 -23.79 -6.80
N PHE A 231 -0.13 -22.52 -6.40
CA PHE A 231 -1.39 -22.00 -5.87
C PHE A 231 -2.59 -22.26 -6.81
N GLU A 232 -2.36 -22.34 -8.13
CA GLU A 232 -3.43 -22.60 -9.10
C GLU A 232 -4.14 -23.95 -8.93
N HIS A 233 -3.46 -24.94 -8.34
CA HIS A 233 -4.00 -26.29 -8.14
C HIS A 233 -4.82 -26.42 -6.85
N THR A 234 -5.05 -25.31 -6.14
CA THR A 234 -5.72 -25.33 -4.84
C THR A 234 -7.22 -25.12 -4.97
N PRO A 235 -8.02 -25.63 -4.01
CA PRO A 235 -9.43 -25.27 -3.89
C PRO A 235 -9.66 -23.76 -3.74
N ALA A 236 -8.70 -23.05 -3.11
CA ALA A 236 -8.77 -21.60 -2.94
C ALA A 236 -8.68 -20.85 -4.27
N PHE A 237 -7.78 -21.25 -5.18
CA PHE A 237 -7.70 -20.64 -6.51
C PHE A 237 -8.94 -20.96 -7.36
N ALA A 238 -9.42 -22.21 -7.33
CA ALA A 238 -10.66 -22.58 -8.01
C ALA A 238 -11.86 -21.74 -7.51
N TRP A 239 -11.94 -21.49 -6.20
CA TRP A 239 -12.95 -20.61 -5.62
C TRP A 239 -12.81 -19.16 -6.11
N LEU A 240 -11.58 -18.62 -6.14
CA LEU A 240 -11.32 -17.26 -6.62
C LEU A 240 -11.75 -17.09 -8.09
N GLN A 241 -11.44 -18.04 -8.96
CA GLN A 241 -11.82 -18.01 -10.37
C GLN A 241 -13.34 -17.87 -10.57
N THR A 242 -14.15 -18.42 -9.66
CA THR A 242 -15.62 -18.39 -9.78
C THR A 242 -16.28 -17.27 -8.98
N LYS A 243 -15.69 -16.83 -7.86
CA LYS A 243 -16.35 -15.90 -6.92
C LYS A 243 -15.67 -14.53 -6.79
N ALA A 244 -14.38 -14.40 -7.09
CA ALA A 244 -13.64 -13.16 -6.83
C ALA A 244 -14.24 -11.95 -7.58
N GLY A 245 -14.77 -12.20 -8.78
CA GLY A 245 -15.45 -11.18 -9.59
C GLY A 245 -16.65 -10.52 -8.89
N HIS A 246 -17.39 -11.24 -8.04
CA HIS A 246 -18.50 -10.68 -7.26
C HIS A 246 -18.05 -9.61 -6.26
N PHE A 247 -16.78 -9.65 -5.85
CA PHE A 247 -16.16 -8.67 -4.96
C PHE A 247 -15.36 -7.62 -5.73
N GLY A 248 -15.34 -7.69 -7.07
CA GLY A 248 -14.63 -6.77 -7.95
C GLY A 248 -13.16 -7.13 -8.19
N PHE A 249 -12.69 -8.30 -7.73
CA PHE A 249 -11.31 -8.75 -7.98
C PHE A 249 -11.20 -9.52 -9.29
N ARG A 250 -10.10 -9.32 -10.02
CA ARG A 250 -9.76 -10.04 -11.25
C ARG A 250 -8.30 -10.47 -11.23
N LEU A 251 -8.02 -11.63 -11.82
CA LEU A 251 -6.66 -12.10 -12.06
C LEU A 251 -6.00 -11.22 -13.13
N SER A 252 -4.93 -10.51 -12.78
CA SER A 252 -4.34 -9.51 -13.70
C SER A 252 -3.40 -10.11 -14.73
N TYR A 253 -2.71 -11.19 -14.37
CA TYR A 253 -1.69 -11.81 -15.22
C TYR A 253 -1.97 -13.30 -15.45
N PRO A 254 -3.04 -13.65 -16.18
CA PRO A 254 -3.26 -15.01 -16.65
C PRO A 254 -2.16 -15.44 -17.65
N ARG A 255 -2.09 -16.74 -17.96
CA ARG A 255 -1.24 -17.25 -19.04
C ARG A 255 -1.55 -16.50 -20.35
N GLY A 256 -0.51 -16.08 -21.06
CA GLY A 256 -0.66 -15.34 -22.32
C GLY A 256 -1.19 -13.91 -22.18
N ASN A 257 -1.16 -13.31 -20.99
CA ASN A 257 -1.57 -11.91 -20.82
C ASN A 257 -0.80 -10.98 -21.80
N PRO A 258 -1.45 -9.94 -22.34
CA PRO A 258 -0.88 -9.09 -23.39
C PRO A 258 0.24 -8.19 -22.87
N PHE A 259 0.40 -8.10 -21.56
CA PHE A 259 1.45 -7.30 -20.95
C PHE A 259 2.78 -8.00 -21.06
N GLY A 260 2.82 -9.33 -21.12
CA GLY A 260 4.02 -10.18 -21.10
C GLY A 260 4.52 -10.51 -19.69
N ILE A 261 3.77 -10.16 -18.62
CA ILE A 261 4.20 -10.53 -17.26
C ILE A 261 4.08 -12.05 -17.18
N VAL A 262 4.98 -12.72 -16.45
CA VAL A 262 4.83 -14.16 -16.23
C VAL A 262 3.45 -14.46 -15.62
N TYR A 263 2.98 -15.69 -15.76
CA TYR A 263 1.72 -16.07 -15.14
C TYR A 263 1.80 -15.95 -13.61
N GLU A 264 0.87 -15.21 -13.00
CA GLU A 264 0.83 -14.94 -11.56
C GLU A 264 -0.55 -15.31 -10.97
N PRO A 265 -0.84 -16.61 -10.70
CA PRO A 265 -2.13 -17.04 -10.13
C PRO A 265 -2.46 -16.39 -8.78
N TRP A 266 -1.45 -15.89 -8.08
CA TRP A 266 -1.60 -15.19 -6.81
C TRP A 266 -2.01 -13.72 -6.95
N HIS A 267 -1.83 -13.06 -8.09
CA HIS A 267 -1.98 -11.59 -8.20
C HIS A 267 -3.37 -11.19 -8.70
N TRP A 268 -4.15 -10.54 -7.83
CA TRP A 268 -5.51 -10.09 -8.15
C TRP A 268 -5.69 -8.60 -7.87
N CYS A 269 -6.36 -7.90 -8.78
CA CYS A 269 -6.62 -6.47 -8.66
C CYS A 269 -8.10 -6.17 -8.52
N TRP A 270 -8.44 -5.31 -7.56
CA TRP A 270 -9.79 -4.81 -7.38
C TRP A 270 -10.11 -3.69 -8.39
N HIS A 271 -11.23 -3.82 -9.08
CA HIS A 271 -11.76 -2.80 -9.98
C HIS A 271 -13.07 -2.25 -9.42
N PRO A 272 -13.27 -0.91 -9.46
CA PRO A 272 -14.55 -0.35 -9.11
C PRO A 272 -15.64 -0.90 -10.04
N PRO A 273 -16.88 -1.08 -9.53
CA PRO A 273 -17.99 -1.46 -10.37
C PRO A 273 -18.14 -0.47 -11.54
N ALA A 274 -18.54 -0.97 -12.71
CA ALA A 274 -18.80 -0.12 -13.86
C ALA A 274 -19.80 0.98 -13.48
N ARG A 275 -19.53 2.22 -13.89
CA ARG A 275 -20.45 3.34 -13.62
C ARG A 275 -21.80 3.01 -14.27
N GLY A 276 -22.83 2.75 -13.46
CA GLY A 276 -24.18 2.41 -13.92
C GLY A 276 -24.86 1.25 -13.19
N SER A 277 -24.11 0.36 -12.54
CA SER A 277 -24.66 -0.85 -11.88
C SER A 277 -25.31 -0.61 -10.49
N LEU A 278 -25.70 0.64 -10.19
CA LEU A 278 -26.32 1.06 -8.92
C LEU A 278 -27.76 1.58 -9.09
N ARG A 279 -28.37 1.39 -10.26
CA ARG A 279 -29.82 1.49 -10.44
C ARG A 279 -30.35 0.07 -10.65
N GLN A 280 -31.45 -0.28 -9.98
CA GLN A 280 -32.04 -1.62 -9.84
C GLN A 280 -31.57 -2.44 -8.63
N ARG A 281 -32.05 -2.00 -7.46
CA ARG A 281 -32.57 -2.87 -6.39
C ARG A 281 -33.40 -1.98 -5.46
N GLY A 282 -34.68 -1.85 -5.80
CA GLY A 282 -35.69 -1.06 -5.08
C GLY A 282 -36.94 -0.92 -5.95
N GLY A 283 -37.96 -1.74 -5.65
CA GLY A 283 -39.19 -1.98 -6.44
C GLY A 283 -39.12 -3.38 -7.06
N ASP A 284 -39.92 -4.38 -6.67
CA ASP A 284 -41.18 -4.41 -5.92
C ASP A 284 -41.17 -5.52 -4.86
#